data_AF-A0A398DCN0-F1
#
_entry.id   AF-A0A398DCN0-F1
#
_cell.length_a   1.000
_cell.length_b   1.000
_cell.length_c   1.000
_cell.angle_alpha   90.00
_cell.angle_beta   90.00
_cell.angle_gamma   90.00
#
_symmetry.space_group_name_H-M   'P 1'
#
loop_
_entity.id
_entity.type
_entity.pdbx_description
1 polymer ?
#
loop_
_entity_poly.entity_id
_entity_poly.type
_entity_poly.pdbx_seq_one_letter_code
_entity_poly.pdbx_strand_id
1 'polypeptide(L)'
;MVRGVCGPSRGSRRGIWCDGTEVATMTTIGDHLYARSTHEELLTRATNGAFVTTAMWYLLSTKRVDAVLGVEHDRERNLTHTRFIDDPREISELAGTVVTAPLNIVQTLRKYAGSGRVALPVMPCEEKLLDVLIHKDELPVQLFRIGLVCGGLFSANDLGKEVKRLGKSLLDVERVIHGEGGYSVSFRGEEQVHEFPERKTVRPACERCVTPEPVTSHFSCGYWGTGSDRGRTYVTVNTAEAAELVDAMVRDRALVVEPVPDDARAMRKHLLDLKTDASWRYRRRQFETDLVETGEQINACPLCGECMKACPLRTDEYVQHLLEGVKSPAEWLAAFVLDLYDECAECGLCSEHCPITLPYDLVIEHQRELRKTLPR
;
A
#
# COMPACT_ATOMS: atom_id res chain seq x y z
N MET A 1 -47.12 42.04 -15.34
CA MET A 1 -47.36 40.88 -16.22
C MET A 1 -46.55 41.12 -17.49
N VAL A 2 -45.58 40.34 -17.95
CA VAL A 2 -45.14 38.97 -17.66
C VAL A 2 -43.60 38.91 -17.87
N ARG A 3 -42.98 38.08 -17.02
CA ARG A 3 -41.65 37.45 -17.06
C ARG A 3 -41.12 37.06 -18.46
N GLY A 4 -39.80 36.95 -18.60
CA GLY A 4 -39.22 36.23 -19.75
C GLY A 4 -37.70 35.99 -19.79
N VAL A 5 -37.18 35.15 -18.88
CA VAL A 5 -36.01 34.23 -19.05
C VAL A 5 -34.65 34.83 -19.42
N CYS A 6 -33.84 35.15 -18.40
CA CYS A 6 -32.37 35.09 -18.53
C CYS A 6 -31.94 33.62 -18.44
N GLY A 7 -31.21 33.13 -19.44
CA GLY A 7 -30.57 31.82 -19.41
C GLY A 7 -29.56 31.71 -18.25
N PRO A 8 -29.28 30.51 -17.73
CA PRO A 8 -28.38 30.36 -16.60
C PRO A 8 -26.94 30.65 -17.05
N SER A 9 -26.46 31.85 -16.74
CA SER A 9 -25.05 32.21 -16.75
C SER A 9 -24.32 31.41 -15.68
N ARG A 10 -23.22 30.76 -16.08
CA ARG A 10 -22.28 30.06 -15.21
C ARG A 10 -21.85 30.99 -14.06
N GLY A 11 -22.18 30.63 -12.82
CA GLY A 11 -21.89 31.47 -11.64
C GLY A 11 -21.85 30.70 -10.33
N SER A 12 -20.63 30.59 -9.78
CA SER A 12 -20.20 30.52 -8.37
C SER A 12 -20.82 29.48 -7.41
N ARG A 13 -20.00 28.53 -6.96
CA ARG A 13 -20.27 27.59 -5.85
C ARG A 13 -19.05 27.58 -4.90
N ARG A 14 -19.29 27.67 -3.58
CA ARG A 14 -18.36 28.17 -2.55
C ARG A 14 -17.85 27.05 -1.60
N GLY A 15 -16.60 27.15 -1.14
CA GLY A 15 -15.94 26.36 -0.08
C GLY A 15 -14.88 27.22 0.64
N ILE A 16 -14.55 26.93 1.91
CA ILE A 16 -13.86 27.84 2.86
C ILE A 16 -12.45 27.34 3.25
N TRP A 17 -11.50 28.28 3.40
CA TRP A 17 -10.10 28.09 3.85
C TRP A 17 -9.72 28.95 5.06
N CYS A 18 -8.57 28.65 5.69
CA CYS A 18 -8.07 29.22 6.94
C CYS A 18 -7.85 30.75 6.98
N ASP A 19 -7.99 31.46 5.86
CA ASP A 19 -7.91 32.93 5.78
C ASP A 19 -9.25 33.60 5.37
N GLY A 20 -10.33 32.82 5.27
CA GLY A 20 -11.64 33.32 4.88
C GLY A 20 -11.81 33.61 3.38
N THR A 21 -10.84 33.24 2.53
CA THR A 21 -10.94 33.47 1.08
C THR A 21 -11.61 32.28 0.37
N GLU A 22 -12.74 32.55 -0.30
CA GLU A 22 -13.49 31.55 -1.09
C GLU A 22 -12.68 31.12 -2.33
N VAL A 23 -12.33 29.84 -2.42
CA VAL A 23 -11.83 29.22 -3.66
C VAL A 23 -12.56 27.91 -3.87
N ALA A 24 -13.26 27.80 -5.02
CA ALA A 24 -13.81 26.53 -5.49
C ALA A 24 -12.65 25.58 -5.80
N THR A 25 -12.49 24.49 -5.06
CA THR A 25 -11.72 23.37 -5.59
C THR A 25 -12.62 22.71 -6.64
N MET A 26 -12.16 22.72 -7.89
CA MET A 26 -12.55 21.73 -8.86
C MET A 26 -11.35 20.81 -8.96
N THR A 27 -11.26 19.84 -8.06
CA THR A 27 -10.19 18.85 -8.16
C THR A 27 -10.36 18.08 -9.47
N THR A 28 -9.24 17.77 -10.12
CA THR A 28 -9.19 17.02 -11.37
C THR A 28 -8.18 15.87 -11.29
N ILE A 29 -8.27 14.95 -12.25
CA ILE A 29 -7.31 13.86 -12.37
C ILE A 29 -5.92 14.46 -12.64
N GLY A 30 -4.92 14.00 -11.90
CA GLY A 30 -3.54 14.47 -11.96
C GLY A 30 -3.21 15.57 -10.95
N ASP A 31 -4.19 16.10 -10.22
CA ASP A 31 -3.92 17.11 -9.20
C ASP A 31 -3.07 16.54 -8.06
N HIS A 32 -2.13 17.35 -7.59
CA HIS A 32 -1.30 17.09 -6.42
C HIS A 32 -1.68 18.05 -5.29
N LEU A 33 -2.11 17.48 -4.17
CA LEU A 33 -2.68 18.20 -3.03
C LEU A 33 -1.97 17.82 -1.73
N TYR A 34 -1.75 18.80 -0.86
CA TYR A 34 -1.48 18.54 0.55
C TYR A 34 -2.79 18.46 1.31
N ALA A 35 -3.13 17.30 1.83
CA ALA A 35 -4.38 17.06 2.53
C ALA A 35 -4.16 16.93 4.05
N ARG A 36 -5.04 17.56 4.82
CA ARG A 36 -5.11 17.48 6.28
C ARG A 36 -6.56 17.32 6.74
N SER A 37 -6.82 16.34 7.59
CA SER A 37 -8.12 16.15 8.23
C SER A 37 -8.47 17.32 9.15
N THR A 38 -9.76 17.64 9.26
CA THR A 38 -10.31 18.52 10.30
C THR A 38 -10.76 17.76 11.54
N HIS A 39 -10.72 16.43 11.52
CA HIS A 39 -11.10 15.57 12.65
C HIS A 39 -9.90 15.37 13.58
N GLU A 40 -9.89 16.08 14.70
CA GLU A 40 -8.82 16.00 15.71
C GLU A 40 -8.58 14.57 16.20
N GLU A 41 -9.63 13.77 16.40
CA GLU A 41 -9.51 12.37 16.80
C GLU A 41 -8.68 11.56 15.80
N LEU A 42 -8.92 11.73 14.49
CA LEU A 42 -8.17 11.03 13.45
C LEU A 42 -6.72 11.52 13.38
N LEU A 43 -6.47 12.81 13.61
CA LEU A 43 -5.13 13.38 13.63
C LEU A 43 -4.27 12.82 14.76
N THR A 44 -4.84 12.60 15.95
CA THR A 44 -4.08 12.12 17.13
C THR A 44 -3.40 10.76 16.93
N ARG A 45 -3.97 9.91 16.08
CA ARG A 45 -3.45 8.56 15.79
C ARG A 45 -2.77 8.46 14.42
N ALA A 46 -2.86 9.50 13.60
CA ALA A 46 -2.34 9.47 12.25
C ALA A 46 -0.82 9.69 12.20
N THR A 47 -0.20 9.04 11.22
CA THR A 47 1.23 9.23 10.94
C THR A 47 1.53 10.59 10.28
N ASN A 48 0.55 11.11 9.54
CA ASN A 48 0.59 12.32 8.71
C ASN A 48 -0.74 13.11 8.90
N GLY A 49 -1.17 13.90 7.91
CA GLY A 49 -2.43 14.65 7.91
C GLY A 49 -3.73 13.84 7.89
N ALA A 50 -3.73 12.56 8.29
CA ALA A 50 -4.91 11.69 8.43
C ALA A 50 -5.83 11.57 7.19
N PHE A 51 -5.30 11.75 5.97
CA PHE A 51 -6.12 11.72 4.74
C PHE A 51 -6.79 10.36 4.52
N VAL A 52 -6.04 9.25 4.65
CA VAL A 52 -6.53 7.90 4.38
C VAL A 52 -7.72 7.54 5.28
N THR A 53 -7.59 7.76 6.58
CA THR A 53 -8.65 7.51 7.55
C THR A 53 -9.84 8.45 7.35
N THR A 54 -9.60 9.72 7.01
CA THR A 54 -10.68 10.67 6.71
C THR A 54 -11.46 10.26 5.47
N ALA A 55 -10.79 9.82 4.40
CA ALA A 55 -11.44 9.35 3.19
C ALA A 55 -12.31 8.11 3.45
N MET A 56 -11.77 7.11 4.18
CA MET A 56 -12.55 5.92 4.58
C MET A 56 -13.75 6.29 5.46
N TRP A 57 -13.54 7.14 6.47
CA TRP A 57 -14.61 7.64 7.33
C TRP A 57 -15.71 8.33 6.54
N TYR A 58 -15.34 9.20 5.60
CA TYR A 58 -16.29 9.97 4.81
C TYR A 58 -17.06 9.06 3.84
N LEU A 59 -16.38 8.12 3.19
CA LEU A 59 -17.01 7.13 2.31
C LEU A 59 -18.07 6.30 3.04
N LEU A 60 -17.78 5.81 4.25
CA LEU A 60 -18.76 5.10 5.08
C LEU A 60 -19.88 6.01 5.59
N SER A 61 -19.54 7.19 6.13
CA SER A 61 -20.51 8.12 6.73
C SER A 61 -21.53 8.62 5.70
N THR A 62 -21.12 8.72 4.45
CA THR A 62 -21.98 9.12 3.32
C THR A 62 -22.56 7.93 2.56
N LYS A 63 -22.34 6.70 3.02
CA LYS A 63 -22.82 5.45 2.41
C LYS A 63 -22.43 5.28 0.94
N ARG A 64 -21.24 5.78 0.57
CA ARG A 64 -20.63 5.56 -0.74
C ARG A 64 -19.97 4.19 -0.83
N VAL A 65 -19.65 3.59 0.31
CA VAL A 65 -19.20 2.21 0.47
C VAL A 65 -19.97 1.55 1.61
N ASP A 66 -20.07 0.22 1.58
CA ASP A 66 -20.78 -0.60 2.56
C ASP A 66 -19.87 -1.02 3.72
N ALA A 67 -18.58 -1.16 3.45
CA ALA A 67 -17.55 -1.43 4.45
C ALA A 67 -16.22 -0.79 4.05
N VAL A 68 -15.34 -0.60 5.03
CA VAL A 68 -13.92 -0.43 4.79
C VAL A 68 -13.16 -1.65 5.29
N LEU A 69 -12.10 -2.02 4.59
CA LEU A 69 -11.12 -2.99 5.06
C LEU A 69 -9.84 -2.23 5.39
N GLY A 70 -9.36 -2.34 6.62
CA GLY A 70 -8.11 -1.72 7.02
C GLY A 70 -7.26 -2.63 7.90
N VAL A 71 -6.22 -2.02 8.46
CA VAL A 71 -5.27 -2.68 9.35
C VAL A 71 -5.42 -2.11 10.74
N GLU A 72 -5.77 -2.96 11.69
CA GLU A 72 -5.78 -2.64 13.11
C GLU A 72 -4.45 -3.07 13.74
N HIS A 73 -3.85 -2.18 14.53
CA HIS A 73 -2.58 -2.43 15.20
C HIS A 73 -2.73 -2.25 16.71
N ASP A 74 -2.78 -3.38 17.42
CA ASP A 74 -2.67 -3.45 18.87
C ASP A 74 -1.20 -3.26 19.24
N ARG A 75 -0.85 -2.01 19.60
CA ARG A 75 0.51 -1.60 19.98
C ARG A 75 0.99 -2.21 21.29
N GLU A 76 0.07 -2.58 22.19
CA GLU A 76 0.45 -3.18 23.49
C GLU A 76 0.89 -4.62 23.30
N ARG A 77 0.20 -5.35 22.43
CA ARG A 77 0.49 -6.76 22.13
C ARG A 77 1.38 -6.93 20.89
N ASN A 78 1.69 -5.85 20.19
CA ASN A 78 2.34 -5.86 18.87
C ASN A 78 1.59 -6.70 17.83
N LEU A 79 0.27 -6.80 17.95
CA LEU A 79 -0.53 -7.62 17.06
C LEU A 79 -1.10 -6.74 15.98
N THR A 80 -1.00 -7.21 14.75
CA THR A 80 -1.58 -6.51 13.61
C THR A 80 -2.49 -7.45 12.85
N HIS A 81 -3.70 -7.02 12.60
CA HIS A 81 -4.69 -7.82 11.88
C HIS A 81 -5.52 -6.95 10.96
N THR A 82 -6.05 -7.54 9.91
CA THR A 82 -6.97 -6.87 9.00
C THR A 82 -8.39 -6.97 9.52
N ARG A 83 -9.17 -5.90 9.42
CA ARG A 83 -10.54 -5.86 9.93
C ARG A 83 -11.46 -5.10 8.98
N PHE A 84 -12.67 -5.62 8.79
CA PHE A 84 -13.76 -4.89 8.16
C PHE A 84 -14.47 -4.01 9.18
N ILE A 85 -14.75 -2.77 8.80
CA ILE A 85 -15.52 -1.80 9.58
C ILE A 85 -16.67 -1.31 8.71
N ASP A 86 -17.89 -1.36 9.24
CA ASP A 86 -19.10 -0.80 8.64
C ASP A 86 -19.68 0.39 9.43
N ASP A 87 -19.21 0.61 10.66
CA ASP A 87 -19.51 1.79 11.46
C ASP A 87 -18.42 2.86 11.35
N PRO A 88 -18.72 4.06 10.82
CA PRO A 88 -17.74 5.14 10.72
C PRO A 88 -17.09 5.53 12.06
N ARG A 89 -17.75 5.27 13.19
CA ARG A 89 -17.24 5.60 14.53
C ARG A 89 -16.00 4.79 14.91
N GLU A 90 -15.78 3.64 14.28
CA GLU A 90 -14.66 2.74 14.56
C GLU A 90 -13.42 3.06 13.70
N ILE A 91 -13.51 4.01 12.76
CA ILE A 91 -12.43 4.27 11.78
C ILE A 91 -11.11 4.71 12.42
N SER A 92 -11.16 5.36 13.58
CA SER A 92 -9.94 5.77 14.28
C SER A 92 -9.12 4.55 14.73
N GLU A 93 -9.70 3.36 14.84
CA GLU A 93 -9.01 2.10 15.17
C GLU A 93 -8.02 1.66 14.08
N LEU A 94 -8.27 2.05 12.82
CA LEU A 94 -7.42 1.75 11.66
C LEU A 94 -6.30 2.78 11.45
N ALA A 95 -6.20 3.79 12.32
CA ALA A 95 -5.23 4.86 12.17
C ALA A 95 -3.82 4.44 12.60
N GLY A 96 -2.83 4.84 11.79
CA GLY A 96 -1.41 4.61 12.04
C GLY A 96 -0.74 3.92 10.85
N THR A 97 0.58 3.73 10.96
CA THR A 97 1.35 3.00 9.96
C THR A 97 1.97 1.78 10.61
N VAL A 98 1.79 0.62 9.98
CA VAL A 98 2.48 -0.62 10.36
C VAL A 98 3.54 -0.89 9.32
N VAL A 99 4.79 -0.97 9.77
CA VAL A 99 5.96 -0.99 8.87
C VAL A 99 6.62 -2.36 8.79
N THR A 100 6.19 -3.33 9.60
CA THR A 100 6.84 -4.65 9.73
C THR A 100 5.95 -5.83 9.35
N ALA A 101 4.68 -5.61 9.01
CA ALA A 101 3.71 -6.68 8.77
C ALA A 101 3.16 -6.62 7.33
N PRO A 102 3.53 -7.57 6.46
CA PRO A 102 2.87 -7.75 5.18
C PRO A 102 1.55 -8.48 5.42
N LEU A 103 0.55 -7.74 5.89
CA LEU A 103 -0.77 -8.28 6.12
C LEU A 103 -1.43 -8.53 4.78
N ASN A 104 -1.81 -9.78 4.52
CA ASN A 104 -2.42 -10.20 3.27
C ASN A 104 -3.85 -9.64 3.12
N ILE A 105 -3.98 -8.32 2.97
CA ILE A 105 -5.27 -7.61 2.93
C ILE A 105 -6.12 -8.07 1.76
N VAL A 106 -5.49 -8.46 0.65
CA VAL A 106 -6.16 -8.99 -0.54
C VAL A 106 -6.81 -10.35 -0.24
N GLN A 107 -6.14 -11.24 0.49
CA GLN A 107 -6.75 -12.52 0.89
C GLN A 107 -7.89 -12.31 1.89
N THR A 108 -7.76 -11.35 2.82
CA THR A 108 -8.88 -10.97 3.71
C THR A 108 -10.06 -10.43 2.91
N LEU A 109 -9.82 -9.58 1.92
CA LEU A 109 -10.85 -9.03 1.03
C LEU A 109 -11.64 -10.14 0.32
N ARG A 110 -10.97 -11.19 -0.17
CA ARG A 110 -11.62 -12.32 -0.85
C ARG A 110 -12.53 -13.14 0.07
N LYS A 111 -12.32 -13.06 1.39
CA LYS A 111 -13.15 -13.70 2.41
C LYS A 111 -14.32 -12.83 2.87
N TYR A 112 -14.50 -11.64 2.27
CA TYR A 112 -15.63 -10.79 2.60
C TYR A 112 -16.94 -11.46 2.23
N ALA A 113 -17.80 -11.68 3.23
CA ALA A 113 -19.10 -12.32 3.06
C ALA A 113 -20.21 -11.35 2.62
N GLY A 114 -19.94 -10.04 2.65
CA GLY A 114 -20.87 -9.02 2.22
C GLY A 114 -20.87 -8.84 0.70
N SER A 115 -21.77 -7.98 0.23
CA SER A 115 -21.89 -7.56 -1.17
C SER A 115 -21.80 -6.04 -1.27
N GLY A 116 -21.57 -5.53 -2.48
CA GLY A 116 -21.59 -4.09 -2.73
C GLY A 116 -20.19 -3.55 -2.90
N ARG A 117 -19.84 -2.53 -2.11
CA ARG A 117 -18.63 -1.75 -2.32
C ARG A 117 -17.78 -1.62 -1.06
N VAL A 118 -16.48 -1.88 -1.20
CA VAL A 118 -15.51 -1.83 -0.10
C VAL A 118 -14.42 -0.79 -0.38
N ALA A 119 -14.13 0.06 0.59
CA ALA A 119 -12.95 0.93 0.55
C ALA A 119 -11.77 0.28 1.29
N LEU A 120 -10.55 0.44 0.80
CA LEU A 120 -9.36 -0.08 1.48
C LEU A 120 -8.09 0.68 1.10
N PRO A 121 -7.12 0.82 2.03
CA PRO A 121 -5.78 1.24 1.67
C PRO A 121 -5.06 0.10 0.95
N VAL A 122 -4.24 0.43 -0.05
CA VAL A 122 -3.50 -0.57 -0.83
C VAL A 122 -2.06 -0.14 -1.03
N MET A 123 -1.11 -1.04 -0.74
CA MET A 123 0.27 -0.91 -1.17
C MET A 123 0.42 -1.28 -2.65
N PRO A 124 1.52 -0.89 -3.32
CA PRO A 124 1.65 -1.12 -4.76
C PRO A 124 1.65 -2.60 -5.17
N CYS A 125 2.16 -3.51 -4.33
CA CYS A 125 2.08 -4.94 -4.61
C CYS A 125 0.66 -5.48 -4.46
N GLU A 126 -0.13 -4.96 -3.53
CA GLU A 126 -1.54 -5.32 -3.31
C GLU A 126 -2.41 -4.79 -4.46
N GLU A 127 -2.14 -3.58 -4.92
CA GLU A 127 -2.79 -2.98 -6.08
C GLU A 127 -2.66 -3.85 -7.34
N LYS A 128 -1.45 -4.36 -7.63
CA LYS A 128 -1.22 -5.29 -8.74
C LYS A 128 -2.02 -6.59 -8.61
N LEU A 129 -2.08 -7.15 -7.39
CA LEU A 129 -2.84 -8.37 -7.13
C LEU A 129 -4.34 -8.12 -7.33
N LEU A 130 -4.84 -6.97 -6.88
CA LEU A 130 -6.23 -6.58 -7.10
C LEU A 130 -6.53 -6.37 -8.58
N ASP A 131 -5.64 -5.76 -9.36
CA ASP A 131 -5.82 -5.60 -10.81
C ASP A 131 -5.97 -6.96 -11.52
N VAL A 132 -5.18 -7.97 -11.13
CA VAL A 132 -5.32 -9.34 -11.65
C VAL A 132 -6.70 -9.91 -11.30
N LEU A 133 -7.11 -9.81 -10.04
CA LEU A 133 -8.40 -10.34 -9.58
C LEU A 133 -9.61 -9.61 -10.21
N ILE A 134 -9.51 -8.29 -10.40
CA ILE A 134 -10.52 -7.49 -11.11
C ILE A 134 -10.62 -7.93 -12.56
N HIS A 135 -9.49 -8.11 -13.25
CA HIS A 135 -9.49 -8.54 -14.65
C HIS A 135 -10.13 -9.94 -14.84
N LYS A 136 -10.00 -10.80 -13.83
CA LYS A 136 -10.60 -12.14 -13.81
C LYS A 136 -12.03 -12.19 -13.29
N ASP A 137 -12.59 -11.07 -12.83
CA ASP A 137 -13.90 -11.02 -12.17
C ASP A 137 -13.99 -11.93 -10.93
N GLU A 138 -12.88 -12.06 -10.18
CA GLU A 138 -12.74 -12.94 -9.01
C GLU A 138 -12.95 -12.22 -7.66
N LEU A 139 -13.42 -10.97 -7.68
CA LEU A 139 -13.71 -10.20 -6.46
C LEU A 139 -15.21 -10.17 -6.17
N PRO A 140 -15.62 -10.34 -4.90
CA PRO A 140 -17.04 -10.35 -4.53
C PRO A 140 -17.67 -8.94 -4.49
N VAL A 141 -16.87 -7.88 -4.69
CA VAL A 141 -17.24 -6.48 -4.43
C VAL A 141 -16.58 -5.51 -5.40
N GLN A 142 -17.21 -4.34 -5.56
CA GLN A 142 -16.56 -3.17 -6.17
C GLN A 142 -15.61 -2.52 -5.16
N LEU A 143 -14.52 -1.91 -5.63
CA LEU A 143 -13.49 -1.35 -4.76
C LEU A 143 -13.36 0.17 -4.87
N PHE A 144 -13.12 0.81 -3.72
CA PHE A 144 -12.54 2.16 -3.65
C PHE A 144 -11.15 2.06 -3.02
N ARG A 145 -10.11 2.21 -3.84
CA ARG A 145 -8.71 1.89 -3.50
C ARG A 145 -7.94 3.15 -3.14
N ILE A 146 -7.50 3.29 -1.89
CA ILE A 146 -6.67 4.41 -1.43
C ILE A 146 -5.20 3.96 -1.46
N GLY A 147 -4.51 4.27 -2.55
CA GLY A 147 -3.13 3.85 -2.75
C GLY A 147 -2.14 4.54 -1.81
N LEU A 148 -1.31 3.73 -1.17
CA LEU A 148 -0.21 4.16 -0.31
C LEU A 148 1.11 4.09 -1.08
N VAL A 149 1.79 5.23 -1.21
CA VAL A 149 3.16 5.24 -1.70
C VAL A 149 4.06 4.52 -0.70
N CYS A 150 4.85 3.57 -1.19
CA CYS A 150 5.56 2.62 -0.34
C CYS A 150 7.05 2.52 -0.73
N GLY A 151 7.93 2.85 0.22
CA GLY A 151 9.36 2.61 0.10
C GLY A 151 9.78 1.16 0.39
N GLY A 152 8.88 0.38 1.00
CA GLY A 152 9.12 -1.01 1.40
C GLY A 152 8.80 -1.26 2.87
N LEU A 153 8.33 -2.47 3.16
CA LEU A 153 8.14 -2.94 4.53
C LEU A 153 9.44 -3.54 5.07
N PHE A 154 9.63 -3.43 6.38
CA PHE A 154 10.80 -3.90 7.10
C PHE A 154 10.60 -5.33 7.61
N SER A 155 11.69 -6.08 7.70
CA SER A 155 11.77 -7.29 8.52
C SER A 155 11.62 -6.89 9.98
N ALA A 156 10.63 -7.46 10.68
CA ALA A 156 10.44 -7.22 12.11
C ALA A 156 11.71 -7.57 12.91
N ASN A 157 12.41 -8.65 12.53
CA ASN A 157 13.65 -9.06 13.18
C ASN A 157 14.77 -8.02 12.97
N ASP A 158 14.95 -7.55 11.74
CA ASP A 158 16.09 -6.70 11.41
C ASP A 158 15.88 -5.25 11.85
N LEU A 159 14.68 -4.69 11.67
CA LEU A 159 14.33 -3.40 12.27
C LEU A 159 14.39 -3.48 13.80
N GLY A 160 13.94 -4.60 14.39
CA GLY A 160 13.99 -4.82 15.84
C GLY A 160 15.41 -4.80 16.40
N LYS A 161 16.38 -5.38 15.67
CA LYS A 161 17.80 -5.31 16.06
C LYS A 161 18.32 -3.88 16.03
N GLU A 162 18.01 -3.10 14.99
CA GLU A 162 18.45 -1.71 14.87
C GLU A 162 17.85 -0.82 15.97
N VAL A 163 16.54 -0.94 16.20
CA VAL A 163 15.83 -0.21 17.26
C VAL A 163 16.37 -0.59 18.65
N LYS A 164 16.66 -1.88 18.89
CA LYS A 164 17.24 -2.35 20.15
C LYS A 164 18.64 -1.80 20.42
N ARG A 165 19.44 -1.50 19.39
CA ARG A 165 20.77 -0.87 19.57
C ARG A 165 20.67 0.55 20.14
N LEU A 166 19.53 1.21 19.99
CA LEU A 166 19.23 2.49 20.62
C LEU A 166 18.65 2.34 22.04
N GLY A 167 18.53 1.11 22.56
CA GLY A 167 17.85 0.83 23.82
C GLY A 167 16.32 0.97 23.76
N LYS A 168 15.75 0.94 22.54
CA LYS A 168 14.32 1.17 22.30
C LYS A 168 13.57 -0.11 21.92
N SER A 169 12.25 -0.05 21.90
CA SER A 169 11.37 -1.15 21.49
C SER A 169 10.73 -0.90 20.12
N LEU A 170 10.45 -1.96 19.36
CA LEU A 170 9.61 -1.87 18.16
C LEU A 170 8.21 -1.35 18.48
N LEU A 171 7.70 -1.59 19.70
CA LEU A 171 6.38 -1.12 20.14
C LEU A 171 6.29 0.40 20.26
N ASP A 172 7.45 1.05 20.38
CA ASP A 172 7.54 2.51 20.50
C ASP A 172 7.75 3.19 19.15
N VAL A 173 7.95 2.43 18.07
CA VAL A 173 8.06 3.00 16.72
C VAL A 173 6.73 3.64 16.34
N GLU A 174 6.78 4.95 16.10
CA GLU A 174 5.60 5.74 15.75
C GLU A 174 5.50 5.96 14.23
N ARG A 175 6.66 6.17 13.59
CA ARG A 175 6.76 6.49 12.17
C ARG A 175 8.11 6.05 11.63
N VAL A 176 8.08 5.51 10.41
CA VAL A 176 9.30 5.27 9.61
C VAL A 176 9.15 5.95 8.26
N ILE A 177 10.17 6.70 7.86
CA ILE A 177 10.23 7.43 6.59
C ILE A 177 11.42 6.90 5.81
N HIS A 178 11.17 6.36 4.62
CA HIS A 178 12.24 6.10 3.65
C HIS A 178 12.72 7.41 3.05
N GLY A 179 14.03 7.64 3.02
CA GLY A 179 14.65 8.86 2.51
C GLY A 179 15.84 8.57 1.61
N GLU A 180 16.57 9.61 1.25
CA GLU A 180 17.80 9.47 0.48
C GLU A 180 18.89 8.83 1.36
N GLY A 181 19.45 7.71 0.90
CA GLY A 181 20.56 7.02 1.58
C GLY A 181 20.19 6.26 2.85
N GLY A 182 18.90 6.07 3.16
CA GLY A 182 18.46 5.30 4.31
C GLY A 182 17.01 5.54 4.73
N TYR A 183 16.76 5.50 6.03
CA TYR A 183 15.43 5.75 6.60
C TYR A 183 15.54 6.42 7.97
N SER A 184 14.49 7.13 8.36
CA SER A 184 14.38 7.73 9.68
C SER A 184 13.25 7.10 10.50
N VAL A 185 13.44 7.01 11.81
CA VAL A 185 12.51 6.42 12.77
C VAL A 185 12.19 7.44 13.86
N SER A 186 10.90 7.67 14.08
CA SER A 186 10.39 8.45 15.22
C SER A 186 9.80 7.51 16.27
N PHE A 187 10.01 7.83 17.54
CA PHE A 187 9.51 7.05 18.67
C PHE A 187 8.50 7.84 19.47
N ARG A 188 7.51 7.14 20.04
CA ARG A 188 6.45 7.74 20.84
C ARG A 188 7.03 8.42 22.08
N GLY A 189 6.59 9.65 22.32
CA GLY A 189 7.01 10.44 23.48
C GLY A 189 8.38 11.09 23.32
N GLU A 190 8.95 11.06 22.12
CA GLU A 190 10.25 11.65 21.81
C GLU A 190 10.17 12.59 20.61
N GLU A 191 10.80 13.76 20.73
CA GLU A 191 10.93 14.69 19.60
C GLU A 191 12.09 14.29 18.66
N GLN A 192 13.06 13.53 19.16
CA GLN A 192 14.22 13.12 18.39
C GLN A 192 13.83 12.15 17.27
N VAL A 193 14.25 12.49 16.05
CA VAL A 193 14.22 11.58 14.89
C VAL A 193 15.58 10.89 14.79
N HIS A 194 15.56 9.56 14.64
CA HIS A 194 16.77 8.76 14.49
C HIS A 194 16.97 8.36 13.03
N GLU A 195 18.11 8.72 12.46
CA GLU A 195 18.47 8.33 11.09
C GLU A 195 19.28 7.05 11.06
N PHE A 196 18.96 6.18 10.11
CA PHE A 196 19.66 4.94 9.86
C PHE A 196 20.14 4.93 8.41
N PRO A 197 21.39 4.50 8.15
CA PRO A 197 21.85 4.34 6.79
C PRO A 197 21.11 3.21 6.09
N GLU A 198 21.12 3.22 4.75
CA GLU A 198 20.58 2.15 3.93
C GLU A 198 21.25 0.81 4.31
N ARG A 199 20.43 -0.13 4.80
CA ARG A 199 20.84 -1.45 5.28
C ARG A 199 19.81 -2.48 4.84
N LYS A 200 20.19 -3.76 4.88
CA LYS A 200 19.29 -4.90 4.63
C LYS A 200 18.27 -5.11 5.76
N THR A 201 17.48 -4.09 6.06
CA THR A 201 16.37 -4.15 7.03
C THR A 201 15.01 -4.23 6.34
N VAL A 202 14.95 -3.83 5.06
CA VAL A 202 13.77 -3.95 4.19
C VAL A 202 13.63 -5.39 3.70
N ARG A 203 12.39 -5.87 3.54
CA ARG A 203 12.09 -7.21 3.01
C ARG A 203 12.71 -7.37 1.61
N PRO A 204 13.35 -8.51 1.28
CA PRO A 204 13.96 -8.74 -0.04
C PRO A 204 13.00 -8.52 -1.22
N ALA A 205 11.72 -8.87 -1.08
CA ALA A 205 10.71 -8.62 -2.11
C ALA A 205 10.44 -7.12 -2.30
N CYS A 206 10.38 -6.34 -1.22
CA CYS A 206 10.24 -4.89 -1.27
C CYS A 206 11.46 -4.21 -1.91
N GLU A 207 12.66 -4.76 -1.73
CA GLU A 207 13.88 -4.31 -2.41
C GLU A 207 13.82 -4.49 -3.93
N ARG A 208 13.03 -5.45 -4.44
CA ARG A 208 12.80 -5.62 -5.89
C ARG A 208 11.63 -4.78 -6.42
N CYS A 209 10.84 -4.10 -5.60
CA CYS A 209 9.65 -3.40 -6.11
C CYS A 209 10.02 -2.14 -6.92
N VAL A 210 9.76 -2.18 -8.24
CA VAL A 210 10.04 -1.07 -9.19
C VAL A 210 8.84 -0.15 -9.43
N THR A 211 7.76 -0.34 -8.67
CA THR A 211 6.52 0.45 -8.77
C THR A 211 6.11 0.95 -7.38
N PRO A 212 6.82 1.92 -6.80
CA PRO A 212 6.53 2.38 -5.44
C PRO A 212 5.26 3.23 -5.33
N GLU A 213 4.69 3.68 -6.45
CA GLU A 213 3.46 4.48 -6.51
C GLU A 213 2.30 3.68 -7.14
N PRO A 214 1.16 3.52 -6.44
CA PRO A 214 -0.02 2.78 -6.93
C PRO A 214 -0.92 3.63 -7.84
N VAL A 215 -0.44 3.96 -9.03
CA VAL A 215 -1.09 4.91 -9.96
C VAL A 215 -2.46 4.48 -10.51
N THR A 216 -2.81 3.20 -10.41
CA THR A 216 -4.10 2.64 -10.86
C THR A 216 -5.20 2.72 -9.79
N SER A 217 -4.84 3.08 -8.56
CA SER A 217 -5.78 3.25 -7.45
C SER A 217 -6.50 4.60 -7.55
N HIS A 218 -7.47 4.90 -6.67
CA HIS A 218 -8.20 6.18 -6.72
C HIS A 218 -7.30 7.37 -6.32
N PHE A 219 -6.39 7.14 -5.38
CA PHE A 219 -5.41 8.13 -4.91
C PHE A 219 -4.04 7.49 -4.76
N SER A 220 -2.97 8.22 -5.07
CA SER A 220 -1.61 7.86 -4.62
C SER A 220 -1.18 8.82 -3.50
N CYS A 221 -1.15 8.35 -2.26
CA CYS A 221 -0.93 9.22 -1.10
C CYS A 221 0.18 8.74 -0.16
N GLY A 222 0.76 9.66 0.62
CA GLY A 222 1.81 9.32 1.58
C GLY A 222 2.57 10.53 2.12
N TYR A 223 3.72 10.28 2.73
CA TYR A 223 4.61 11.31 3.29
C TYR A 223 5.68 11.80 2.29
N TRP A 224 5.95 11.08 1.20
CA TRP A 224 6.93 11.55 0.21
C TRP A 224 6.43 12.82 -0.47
N GLY A 225 7.24 13.88 -0.32
CA GLY A 225 6.92 15.23 -0.72
C GLY A 225 6.40 16.12 0.41
N THR A 226 6.23 15.64 1.65
CA THR A 226 5.78 16.48 2.79
C THR A 226 6.93 17.01 3.66
N GLY A 227 8.18 16.61 3.38
CA GLY A 227 9.32 16.93 4.24
C GLY A 227 9.13 16.40 5.67
N SER A 228 9.49 17.21 6.66
CA SER A 228 9.29 16.92 8.09
C SER A 228 7.88 17.24 8.60
N ASP A 229 7.00 17.79 7.76
CA ASP A 229 5.65 18.17 8.15
C ASP A 229 4.78 16.91 8.38
N ARG A 230 4.44 16.67 9.65
CA ARG A 230 3.53 15.58 10.06
C ARG A 230 2.05 15.96 9.90
N GLY A 231 1.74 17.23 9.67
CA GLY A 231 0.39 17.75 9.55
C GLY A 231 -0.24 17.58 8.18
N ARG A 232 0.54 17.20 7.17
CA ARG A 232 0.09 17.10 5.77
C ARG A 232 0.27 15.68 5.23
N THR A 233 -0.62 15.27 4.34
CA THR A 233 -0.46 14.08 3.49
C THR A 233 -0.32 14.55 2.05
N TYR A 234 0.70 14.12 1.33
CA TYR A 234 0.77 14.35 -0.11
C TYR A 234 -0.20 13.40 -0.80
N VAL A 235 -1.09 13.92 -1.65
CA VAL A 235 -2.11 13.16 -2.38
C VAL A 235 -2.02 13.48 -3.87
N THR A 236 -1.89 12.45 -4.70
CA THR A 236 -2.17 12.53 -6.15
C THR A 236 -3.56 11.95 -6.41
N VAL A 237 -4.36 12.64 -7.21
CA VAL A 237 -5.73 12.23 -7.58
C VAL A 237 -5.71 11.50 -8.91
N ASN A 238 -6.08 10.21 -8.93
CA ASN A 238 -5.87 9.38 -10.12
C ASN A 238 -7.16 9.11 -10.91
N THR A 239 -8.34 9.28 -10.30
CA THR A 239 -9.64 9.02 -10.96
C THR A 239 -10.63 10.18 -10.79
N ALA A 240 -11.61 10.27 -11.69
CA ALA A 240 -12.66 11.29 -11.60
C ALA A 240 -13.46 11.15 -10.30
N GLU A 241 -13.73 9.92 -9.89
CA GLU A 241 -14.43 9.65 -8.64
C GLU A 241 -13.62 10.11 -7.41
N ALA A 242 -12.30 9.92 -7.44
CA ALA A 242 -11.41 10.41 -6.40
C ALA A 242 -11.45 11.94 -6.29
N ALA A 243 -11.48 12.63 -7.43
CA ALA A 243 -11.60 14.08 -7.49
C ALA A 243 -12.93 14.56 -6.89
N GLU A 244 -14.05 13.91 -7.25
CA GLU A 244 -15.37 14.20 -6.68
C GLU A 244 -15.40 13.99 -5.16
N LEU A 245 -14.70 12.96 -4.66
CA LEU A 245 -14.62 12.69 -3.22
C LEU A 245 -13.87 13.81 -2.49
N VAL A 246 -12.74 14.30 -3.04
CA VAL A 246 -12.00 15.42 -2.44
C VAL A 246 -12.88 16.65 -2.35
N ASP A 247 -13.53 17.04 -3.45
CA ASP A 247 -14.41 18.22 -3.47
C ASP A 247 -15.59 18.07 -2.49
N ALA A 248 -16.12 16.86 -2.31
CA ALA A 248 -17.16 16.59 -1.34
C ALA A 248 -16.65 16.73 0.11
N MET A 249 -15.49 16.15 0.43
CA MET A 249 -14.87 16.27 1.76
C MET A 249 -14.50 17.71 2.12
N VAL A 250 -14.00 18.51 1.16
CA VAL A 250 -13.68 19.92 1.37
C VAL A 250 -14.96 20.74 1.59
N ARG A 251 -15.98 20.52 0.77
CA ARG A 251 -17.29 21.20 0.91
C ARG A 251 -17.94 20.94 2.26
N ASP A 252 -17.85 19.71 2.74
CA ASP A 252 -18.41 19.28 4.02
C ASP A 252 -17.47 19.56 5.20
N ARG A 253 -16.33 20.23 4.94
CA ARG A 253 -15.32 20.60 5.93
C ARG A 253 -14.71 19.41 6.69
N ALA A 254 -14.68 18.23 6.08
CA ALA A 254 -13.96 17.05 6.59
C ALA A 254 -12.45 17.10 6.28
N LEU A 255 -12.07 17.88 5.26
CA LEU A 255 -10.70 17.95 4.75
C LEU A 255 -10.29 19.38 4.37
N VAL A 256 -9.04 19.73 4.68
CA VAL A 256 -8.32 20.91 4.19
C VAL A 256 -7.27 20.43 3.19
N VAL A 257 -7.22 21.04 2.01
CA VAL A 257 -6.32 20.73 0.88
C VAL A 257 -5.54 21.93 0.30
N GLU A 258 -4.23 21.95 0.45
CA GLU A 258 -3.41 23.03 -0.11
C GLU A 258 -2.77 22.60 -1.44
N PRO A 259 -2.49 23.52 -2.37
CA PRO A 259 -1.68 23.20 -3.54
C PRO A 259 -0.28 22.76 -3.09
N VAL A 260 0.24 21.71 -3.72
CA VAL A 260 1.63 21.29 -3.50
C VAL A 260 2.57 22.26 -4.23
N PRO A 261 3.66 22.74 -3.61
CA PRO A 261 4.71 23.52 -4.29
C PRO A 261 5.52 22.70 -5.33
N ASP A 262 6.12 23.36 -6.33
CA ASP A 262 6.89 22.69 -7.39
C ASP A 262 8.12 21.93 -6.88
N ASP A 263 8.83 22.49 -5.90
CA ASP A 263 9.98 21.85 -5.26
C ASP A 263 9.58 20.58 -4.51
N ALA A 264 8.43 20.59 -3.82
CA ALA A 264 7.87 19.40 -3.17
C ALA A 264 7.44 18.32 -4.18
N ARG A 265 6.84 18.72 -5.32
CA ARG A 265 6.56 17.80 -6.44
C ARG A 265 7.85 17.16 -6.97
N ALA A 266 8.88 17.97 -7.22
CA ALA A 266 10.17 17.52 -7.71
C ALA A 266 10.86 16.57 -6.71
N MET A 267 10.80 16.89 -5.41
CA MET A 267 11.33 16.03 -4.34
C MET A 267 10.63 14.67 -4.30
N ARG A 268 9.29 14.66 -4.36
CA ARG A 268 8.53 13.40 -4.42
C ARG A 268 8.97 12.57 -5.63
N LYS A 269 9.03 13.18 -6.81
CA LYS A 269 9.47 12.51 -8.03
C LYS A 269 10.89 11.92 -7.85
N HIS A 270 11.80 12.70 -7.28
CA HIS A 270 13.17 12.26 -7.02
C HIS A 270 13.22 11.03 -6.10
N LEU A 271 12.45 11.01 -5.01
CA LEU A 271 12.38 9.85 -4.10
C LEU A 271 11.79 8.60 -4.78
N LEU A 272 10.78 8.78 -5.62
CA LEU A 272 10.20 7.70 -6.43
C LEU A 272 11.22 7.12 -7.41
N ASP A 273 11.95 7.98 -8.12
CA ASP A 273 13.01 7.59 -9.06
C ASP A 273 14.15 6.87 -8.31
N LEU A 274 14.62 7.42 -7.19
CA LEU A 274 15.66 6.81 -6.35
C LEU A 274 15.28 5.39 -5.90
N LYS A 275 14.06 5.20 -5.38
CA LYS A 275 13.56 3.88 -4.97
C LYS A 275 13.51 2.93 -6.17
N THR A 276 13.02 3.40 -7.31
CA THR A 276 12.91 2.59 -8.52
C THR A 276 14.29 2.16 -9.03
N ASP A 277 15.23 3.08 -9.10
CA ASP A 277 16.61 2.82 -9.52
C ASP A 277 17.36 1.88 -8.57
N ALA A 278 17.20 2.07 -7.25
CA ALA A 278 17.74 1.16 -6.24
C ALA A 278 17.19 -0.26 -6.44
N SER A 279 15.89 -0.37 -6.73
CA SER A 279 15.24 -1.66 -6.95
C SER A 279 15.71 -2.34 -8.23
N TRP A 280 15.94 -1.58 -9.31
CA TRP A 280 16.57 -2.10 -10.53
C TRP A 280 18.02 -2.53 -10.33
N ARG A 281 18.80 -1.80 -9.51
CA ARG A 281 20.16 -2.23 -9.13
C ARG A 281 20.12 -3.52 -8.32
N TYR A 282 19.18 -3.63 -7.37
CA TYR A 282 19.03 -4.83 -6.55
C TYR A 282 18.61 -6.04 -7.39
N ARG A 283 17.60 -5.89 -8.26
CA ARG A 283 17.19 -6.89 -9.26
C ARG A 283 18.37 -7.40 -10.08
N ARG A 284 19.13 -6.51 -10.73
CA ARG A 284 20.31 -6.89 -11.54
C ARG A 284 21.30 -7.76 -10.78
N ARG A 285 21.65 -7.36 -9.55
CA ARG A 285 22.55 -8.17 -8.70
C ARG A 285 21.98 -9.55 -8.37
N GLN A 286 20.67 -9.67 -8.15
CA GLN A 286 20.06 -10.98 -7.88
C GLN A 286 20.01 -11.88 -9.12
N PHE A 287 19.91 -11.30 -10.32
CA PHE A 287 19.90 -12.05 -11.57
C PHE A 287 21.30 -12.41 -12.09
N GLU A 288 22.34 -11.72 -11.62
CA GLU A 288 23.75 -12.11 -11.79
C GLU A 288 24.12 -13.31 -10.89
N THR A 289 23.38 -13.54 -9.81
CA THR A 289 23.58 -14.70 -8.94
C THR A 289 23.07 -15.97 -9.60
N ASP A 290 23.90 -17.02 -9.61
CA ASP A 290 23.50 -18.35 -10.06
C ASP A 290 22.39 -18.91 -9.16
N LEU A 291 21.28 -19.35 -9.76
CA LEU A 291 20.19 -20.01 -9.04
C LEU A 291 20.49 -21.46 -8.68
N VAL A 292 21.68 -22.01 -8.96
CA VAL A 292 22.06 -23.37 -8.55
C VAL A 292 21.80 -23.62 -7.07
N GLU A 293 22.23 -22.71 -6.17
CA GLU A 293 21.96 -22.85 -4.73
C GLU A 293 20.46 -22.83 -4.42
N THR A 294 19.67 -22.03 -5.17
CA THR A 294 18.21 -21.99 -5.03
C THR A 294 17.58 -23.30 -5.50
N GLY A 295 18.07 -23.89 -6.59
CA GLY A 295 17.62 -25.18 -7.11
C GLY A 295 17.91 -26.33 -6.15
N GLU A 296 19.08 -26.33 -5.52
CA GLU A 296 19.42 -27.31 -4.47
C GLU A 296 18.50 -27.16 -3.24
N GLN A 297 18.25 -25.92 -2.79
CA GLN A 297 17.33 -25.65 -1.70
C GLN A 297 15.91 -26.13 -2.00
N ILE A 298 15.43 -25.95 -3.23
CA ILE A 298 14.09 -26.39 -3.63
C ILE A 298 13.90 -27.89 -3.43
N ASN A 299 14.93 -28.72 -3.62
CA ASN A 299 14.83 -30.17 -3.38
C ASN A 299 14.53 -30.52 -1.91
N ALA A 300 14.76 -29.61 -0.97
CA ALA A 300 14.37 -29.77 0.43
C ALA A 300 12.91 -29.36 0.72
N CYS A 301 12.13 -28.97 -0.29
CA CYS A 301 10.74 -28.57 -0.11
C CYS A 301 9.91 -29.69 0.56
N PRO A 302 9.22 -29.40 1.68
CA PRO A 302 8.40 -30.39 2.38
C PRO A 302 7.05 -30.65 1.72
N LEU A 303 6.75 -30.02 0.58
CA LEU A 303 5.46 -30.11 -0.13
C LEU A 303 4.24 -29.77 0.74
N CYS A 304 4.38 -28.81 1.67
CA CYS A 304 3.29 -28.41 2.58
C CYS A 304 2.28 -27.43 1.95
N GLY A 305 2.64 -26.76 0.85
CA GLY A 305 1.81 -25.80 0.13
C GLY A 305 1.65 -24.42 0.75
N GLU A 306 2.23 -24.14 1.93
CA GLU A 306 2.06 -22.87 2.65
C GLU A 306 2.43 -21.64 1.79
N CYS A 307 3.44 -21.77 0.95
CA CYS A 307 3.84 -20.72 0.00
C CYS A 307 2.71 -20.30 -0.96
N MET A 308 1.90 -21.24 -1.44
CA MET A 308 0.80 -20.96 -2.36
C MET A 308 -0.50 -20.63 -1.62
N LYS A 309 -0.73 -21.20 -0.44
CA LYS A 309 -1.85 -20.78 0.45
C LYS A 309 -1.72 -19.31 0.88
N ALA A 310 -0.49 -18.82 1.00
CA ALA A 310 -0.22 -17.41 1.25
C ALA A 310 -0.39 -16.52 0.00
N CYS A 311 -0.48 -17.10 -1.21
CA CYS A 311 -0.65 -16.33 -2.44
C CYS A 311 -2.07 -15.74 -2.49
N PRO A 312 -2.23 -14.41 -2.59
CA PRO A 312 -3.56 -13.80 -2.54
C PRO A 312 -4.43 -14.15 -3.76
N LEU A 313 -3.80 -14.58 -4.84
CA LEU A 313 -4.47 -14.98 -6.08
C LEU A 313 -5.04 -16.40 -6.05
N ARG A 314 -4.77 -17.20 -5.01
CA ARG A 314 -5.20 -18.61 -4.93
C ARG A 314 -6.05 -18.87 -3.69
N THR A 315 -6.96 -19.84 -3.80
CA THR A 315 -7.77 -20.30 -2.67
C THR A 315 -7.14 -21.57 -2.09
N ASP A 316 -7.45 -21.87 -0.83
CA ASP A 316 -6.91 -23.06 -0.17
C ASP A 316 -7.33 -24.34 -0.92
N GLU A 317 -8.56 -24.40 -1.43
CA GLU A 317 -9.08 -25.53 -2.20
C GLU A 317 -8.27 -25.76 -3.48
N TYR A 318 -7.94 -24.69 -4.22
CA TYR A 318 -7.12 -24.78 -5.42
C TYR A 318 -5.73 -25.32 -5.11
N VAL A 319 -5.13 -24.85 -4.01
CA VAL A 319 -3.81 -25.30 -3.57
C VAL A 319 -3.82 -26.78 -3.19
N GLN A 320 -4.86 -27.24 -2.48
CA GLN A 320 -4.99 -28.67 -2.16
C GLN A 320 -5.09 -29.53 -3.42
N HIS A 321 -5.89 -29.10 -4.39
CA HIS A 321 -6.00 -29.82 -5.66
C HIS A 321 -4.67 -29.92 -6.40
N LEU A 322 -3.87 -28.85 -6.43
CA LEU A 322 -2.52 -28.89 -7.00
C LEU A 322 -1.59 -29.82 -6.23
N LEU A 323 -1.65 -29.83 -4.89
CA LEU A 323 -0.83 -30.68 -4.04
C LEU A 323 -1.10 -32.18 -4.28
N GLU A 324 -2.35 -32.57 -4.52
CA GLU A 324 -2.72 -33.95 -4.85
C GLU A 324 -2.08 -34.45 -6.17
N GLY A 325 -1.78 -33.52 -7.09
CA GLY A 325 -1.22 -33.82 -8.40
C GLY A 325 0.30 -33.90 -8.48
N VAL A 326 1.02 -33.36 -7.49
CA VAL A 326 2.49 -33.28 -7.50
C VAL A 326 3.13 -34.40 -6.67
N LYS A 327 4.25 -34.95 -7.15
CA LYS A 327 4.97 -36.07 -6.53
C LYS A 327 6.38 -35.71 -6.09
N SER A 328 6.87 -34.52 -6.44
CA SER A 328 8.21 -34.08 -6.11
C SER A 328 8.30 -32.57 -5.93
N PRO A 329 9.31 -32.06 -5.20
CA PRO A 329 9.62 -30.63 -5.14
C PRO A 329 9.77 -29.94 -6.50
N ALA A 330 10.33 -30.64 -7.49
CA ALA A 330 10.50 -30.11 -8.84
C ALA A 330 9.15 -29.94 -9.56
N GLU A 331 8.25 -30.92 -9.43
CA GLU A 331 6.88 -30.81 -9.97
C GLU A 331 6.10 -29.68 -9.28
N TRP A 332 6.25 -29.53 -7.96
CA TRP A 332 5.65 -28.41 -7.22
C TRP A 332 6.17 -27.05 -7.69
N LEU A 333 7.50 -26.90 -7.86
CA LEU A 333 8.07 -25.67 -8.40
C LEU A 333 7.54 -25.37 -9.80
N ALA A 334 7.48 -26.37 -10.68
CA ALA A 334 6.97 -26.21 -12.03
C ALA A 334 5.50 -25.76 -12.03
N ALA A 335 4.65 -26.39 -11.22
CA ALA A 335 3.26 -25.97 -11.03
C ALA A 335 3.18 -24.53 -10.52
N PHE A 336 3.97 -24.18 -9.51
CA PHE A 336 4.01 -22.84 -8.92
C PHE A 336 4.41 -21.77 -9.93
N VAL A 337 5.45 -22.03 -10.74
CA VAL A 337 5.94 -21.10 -11.76
C VAL A 337 4.92 -20.96 -12.88
N LEU A 338 4.39 -22.08 -13.43
CA LEU A 338 3.42 -22.05 -14.53
C LEU A 338 2.13 -21.34 -14.13
N ASP A 339 1.65 -21.59 -12.90
CA ASP A 339 0.43 -21.02 -12.36
C ASP A 339 0.52 -19.50 -12.19
N LEU A 340 1.64 -18.99 -11.67
CA LEU A 340 1.80 -17.57 -11.34
C LEU A 340 2.63 -16.78 -12.36
N TYR A 341 3.03 -17.41 -13.48
CA TYR A 341 4.02 -16.85 -14.41
C TYR A 341 3.63 -15.47 -14.91
N ASP A 342 2.38 -15.23 -15.29
CA ASP A 342 1.95 -13.91 -15.81
C ASP A 342 1.28 -13.02 -14.74
N GLU A 343 1.07 -13.55 -13.53
CA GLU A 343 0.19 -12.93 -12.52
C GLU A 343 0.92 -12.52 -11.23
N CYS A 344 2.09 -13.08 -10.94
CA CYS A 344 2.84 -12.79 -9.73
C CYS A 344 3.16 -11.28 -9.59
N ALA A 345 2.76 -10.70 -8.45
CA ALA A 345 3.05 -9.32 -8.09
C ALA A 345 4.39 -9.14 -7.33
N GLU A 346 5.14 -10.23 -7.14
CA GLU A 346 6.40 -10.27 -6.38
C GLU A 346 6.27 -9.72 -4.94
N CYS A 347 5.15 -10.00 -4.27
CA CYS A 347 4.88 -9.50 -2.92
C CYS A 347 5.71 -10.18 -1.81
N GLY A 348 6.34 -11.31 -2.11
CA GLY A 348 7.20 -12.07 -1.20
C GLY A 348 6.47 -12.91 -0.15
N LEU A 349 5.14 -12.90 -0.11
CA LEU A 349 4.35 -13.64 0.89
C LEU A 349 4.65 -15.14 0.87
N CYS A 350 4.86 -15.71 -0.32
CA CYS A 350 5.17 -17.13 -0.50
C CYS A 350 6.48 -17.54 0.18
N SER A 351 7.50 -16.69 0.10
CA SER A 351 8.84 -16.94 0.66
C SER A 351 8.85 -16.76 2.17
N GLU A 352 8.03 -15.85 2.70
CA GLU A 352 7.89 -15.63 4.15
C GLU A 352 7.06 -16.69 4.86
N HIS A 353 6.06 -17.26 4.18
CA HIS A 353 5.26 -18.37 4.72
C HIS A 353 5.92 -19.74 4.46
N CYS A 354 7.03 -19.78 3.73
CA CYS A 354 7.78 -21.01 3.54
C CYS A 354 8.55 -21.35 4.84
N PRO A 355 8.35 -22.55 5.45
CA PRO A 355 9.01 -22.92 6.70
C PRO A 355 10.54 -23.04 6.59
N ILE A 356 11.05 -23.17 5.36
CA ILE A 356 12.48 -23.21 5.04
C ILE A 356 12.91 -22.02 4.16
N THR A 357 12.05 -21.00 4.03
CA THR A 357 12.34 -19.71 3.37
C THR A 357 12.79 -19.84 1.90
N LEU A 358 12.17 -20.73 1.12
CA LEU A 358 12.45 -20.84 -0.31
C LEU A 358 12.03 -19.56 -1.06
N PRO A 359 12.87 -19.02 -1.96
CA PRO A 359 12.63 -17.73 -2.61
C PRO A 359 11.75 -17.87 -3.87
N TYR A 360 10.52 -18.38 -3.73
CA TYR A 360 9.61 -18.66 -4.85
C TYR A 360 9.29 -17.43 -5.72
N ASP A 361 9.10 -16.28 -5.08
CA ASP A 361 8.88 -14.99 -5.75
C ASP A 361 10.07 -14.59 -6.63
N LEU A 362 11.31 -14.83 -6.17
CA LEU A 362 12.52 -14.59 -6.96
C LEU A 362 12.63 -15.57 -8.14
N VAL A 363 12.30 -16.84 -7.94
CA VAL A 363 12.37 -17.85 -9.01
C VAL A 363 11.43 -17.50 -10.16
N ILE A 364 10.18 -17.11 -9.87
CA ILE A 364 9.23 -16.67 -10.91
C ILE A 364 9.80 -15.48 -11.68
N GLU A 365 10.32 -14.48 -10.97
CA GLU A 365 10.83 -13.28 -11.62
C GLU A 365 12.07 -13.58 -12.48
N HIS A 366 12.96 -14.45 -12.02
CA HIS A 366 14.10 -14.88 -12.82
C HIS A 366 13.66 -15.58 -14.12
N GLN A 367 12.63 -16.42 -14.06
CA GLN A 367 12.05 -17.06 -15.26
C GLN A 367 11.42 -16.05 -16.23
N ARG A 368 10.83 -14.96 -15.71
CA ARG A 368 10.32 -13.86 -16.53
C ARG A 368 11.43 -13.11 -17.24
N GLU A 369 12.51 -12.79 -16.53
CA GLU A 369 13.65 -12.06 -17.08
C GLU A 369 14.42 -12.89 -18.12
N LEU A 370 14.64 -14.19 -17.87
CA LEU A 370 15.25 -15.09 -18.86
C LEU A 370 14.47 -15.12 -20.18
N ARG A 371 13.13 -15.10 -20.14
CA ARG A 371 12.32 -15.08 -21.37
C ARG A 371 12.51 -13.79 -22.18
N LYS A 372 12.82 -12.66 -21.54
CA LYS A 372 13.08 -11.39 -22.23
C LYS A 372 14.40 -11.41 -23.01
N THR A 373 15.34 -12.27 -22.62
CA THR A 373 16.66 -12.38 -23.28
C THR A 373 16.70 -13.45 -24.37
N LEU A 374 15.71 -14.35 -24.43
CA LEU A 374 15.59 -15.35 -25.49
C LEU A 374 15.12 -14.70 -26.80
N PRO A 375 15.70 -15.08 -27.96
CA PRO A 375 15.21 -14.65 -29.26
C PRO A 375 13.75 -15.12 -29.45
N ARG A 376 12.90 -14.20 -29.92
CA ARG A 376 11.47 -14.46 -30.17
C ARG A 376 11.22 -15.35 -31.36
#